data_AF-A0A931YZF3-F1
#
_entry.id   AF-A0A931YZF3-F1
#
_cell.length_a   1.000
_cell.length_b   1.000
_cell.length_c   1.000
_cell.angle_alpha   90.00
_cell.angle_beta   90.00
_cell.angle_gamma   90.00
#
_symmetry.space_group_name_H-M   'P 1'
#
loop_
_entity.id
_entity.type
_entity.pdbx_description
1 polymer ?
#
loop_
_entity_poly.entity_id
_entity_poly.type
_entity_poly.pdbx_seq_one_letter_code
_entity_poly.pdbx_strand_id
1 'polypeptide(L)' 'MRRRALALVVGLAATILAASLAAEAQQAGKVYRIGLLFSTPPATGGHLWKALLQGLRDLGYVEGRNLVIE' A
#
# COMPACT_ATOMS: atom_id res chain seq x y z
N MET A 1 -20.17 9.30 41.95
CA MET A 1 -19.27 8.26 41.40
C MET A 1 -19.72 7.73 40.04
N ARG A 2 -20.99 7.33 39.84
CA ARG A 2 -21.51 6.78 38.57
C ARG A 2 -21.28 7.62 37.31
N ARG A 3 -21.43 8.95 37.37
CA ARG A 3 -21.21 9.85 36.22
C ARG A 3 -19.75 9.89 35.74
N ARG A 4 -18.78 9.77 36.66
CA ARG A 4 -17.35 9.74 36.33
C ARG A 4 -16.93 8.44 35.68
N ALA A 5 -17.47 7.31 36.16
CA ALA A 5 -17.27 6.01 35.55
C ALA A 5 -17.83 5.96 34.12
N LEU A 6 -19.04 6.52 33.90
CA LEU A 6 -19.64 6.59 32.58
C LEU A 6 -18.80 7.42 31.60
N ALA A 7 -18.29 8.58 32.05
CA ALA A 7 -17.42 9.43 31.24
C ALA A 7 -16.09 8.74 30.87
N LEU A 8 -15.51 7.96 31.78
CA LEU A 8 -14.31 7.17 31.52
C LEU A 8 -14.55 6.09 30.45
N VAL A 9 -15.66 5.36 30.54
CA VAL A 9 -16.01 4.30 29.58
C VAL A 9 -16.23 4.89 28.19
N VAL A 10 -16.98 6.00 28.09
CA VAL A 10 -17.22 6.68 26.81
C VAL A 10 -15.92 7.24 26.22
N GLY A 11 -15.06 7.84 27.05
CA GLY A 11 -13.76 8.32 26.62
C GLY A 11 -12.88 7.19 26.07
N LEU A 12 -12.82 6.06 26.77
CA LEU A 12 -12.06 4.88 26.32
C LEU A 12 -12.59 4.34 24.99
N ALA A 13 -13.91 4.16 24.86
CA ALA A 13 -14.53 3.70 23.62
C ALA A 13 -14.20 4.65 22.44
N ALA A 14 -14.29 5.97 22.66
CA ALA A 14 -13.95 6.97 21.65
C ALA A 14 -12.46 6.90 21.23
N THR A 15 -11.55 6.71 22.19
CA THR A 15 -10.11 6.58 21.86
C THR A 15 -9.80 5.33 21.07
N ILE A 16 -10.45 4.20 21.36
CA ILE A 16 -10.27 2.94 20.64
C ILE A 16 -10.76 3.08 19.19
N LEU A 17 -11.94 3.68 19.01
CA LEU A 17 -12.52 3.91 17.69
C LEU A 17 -11.67 4.89 16.84
N ALA A 18 -11.12 5.93 17.48
CA ALA A 18 -10.22 6.86 16.80
C ALA A 18 -8.90 6.17 16.39
N ALA A 19 -8.36 5.30 17.24
CA ALA A 19 -7.13 4.56 16.94
C ALA A 19 -7.32 3.56 15.80
N SER A 20 -8.46 2.85 15.73
CA SER A 20 -8.75 1.94 14.61
C SER A 20 -8.89 2.69 13.28
N LEU A 21 -9.53 3.86 13.30
CA LEU A 21 -9.71 4.69 12.10
C LEU A 21 -8.37 5.26 11.60
N ALA A 22 -7.49 5.66 12.52
CA ALA A 22 -6.14 6.07 12.19
C ALA A 22 -5.30 4.90 11.65
N ALA A 23 -5.46 3.68 12.17
CA ALA A 23 -4.75 2.51 11.68
C ALA A 23 -5.18 2.11 10.24
N GLU A 24 -6.46 2.26 9.90
CA GLU A 24 -6.94 2.07 8.51
C GLU A 24 -6.43 3.17 7.57
N ALA A 25 -6.39 4.42 8.02
CA ALA A 25 -5.79 5.52 7.25
C ALA A 25 -4.27 5.37 7.09
N GLN A 26 -3.62 4.66 8.02
CA GLN A 26 -2.18 4.40 8.02
C GLN A 26 -1.82 3.05 7.40
N GLN A 27 -2.73 2.40 6.68
CA GLN A 27 -2.43 1.19 5.92
C GLN A 27 -1.16 1.44 5.09
N ALA A 28 -0.09 0.73 5.44
CA ALA A 28 1.17 0.78 4.74
C ALA A 28 0.87 0.63 3.24
N GLY A 29 1.25 1.66 2.46
CA GLY A 29 0.83 1.77 1.06
C GLY A 29 0.95 0.43 0.35
N LYS A 30 -0.15 -0.05 -0.22
CA LYS A 30 -0.22 -1.38 -0.82
C LYS A 30 0.92 -1.54 -1.84
N VAL A 31 1.79 -2.53 -1.60
CA VAL A 31 2.83 -2.90 -2.56
C VAL A 31 2.25 -3.92 -3.52
N TYR A 32 2.14 -3.54 -4.80
CA TYR A 32 1.66 -4.42 -5.86
C TYR A 32 2.76 -5.40 -6.26
N ARG A 33 2.41 -6.67 -6.48
CA ARG A 33 3.34 -7.70 -6.97
C ARG A 33 2.92 -8.13 -8.36
N ILE A 34 3.80 -8.03 -9.35
CA ILE A 34 3.52 -8.41 -10.73
C ILE A 34 4.52 -9.49 -11.14
N GLY A 35 4.01 -10.65 -11.57
CA GLY A 35 4.85 -11.68 -12.20
C GLY A 35 4.93 -11.45 -13.70
N LEU A 36 6.15 -11.39 -14.26
CA LEU A 36 6.35 -11.26 -15.70
C LEU A 36 7.05 -12.47 -16.31
N LEU A 37 6.36 -13.12 -17.25
CA LEU A 37 6.91 -14.20 -18.05
C LEU A 37 7.23 -13.71 -19.46
N PHE A 38 8.47 -13.87 -19.88
CA PHE A 38 8.92 -13.51 -21.23
C PHE A 38 9.28 -14.75 -22.04
N SER A 39 8.86 -14.78 -23.30
CA SER A 39 9.27 -15.80 -24.28
C SER A 39 10.54 -15.42 -25.04
N THR A 40 11.07 -14.22 -24.84
CA THR A 40 12.27 -13.71 -25.54
C THR A 40 13.45 -13.51 -24.58
N PRO A 41 14.69 -13.74 -25.05
CA PRO A 41 15.88 -13.53 -24.22
C PRO A 41 16.03 -12.06 -23.79
N PRO A 42 16.61 -11.79 -22.60
CA PRO A 42 16.82 -10.44 -22.09
C PRO A 42 17.56 -9.50 -23.05
N ALA A 43 18.51 -10.05 -23.82
CA ALA A 43 19.32 -9.31 -24.80
C ALA A 43 18.48 -8.65 -25.92
N THR A 44 17.33 -9.23 -26.26
CA THR A 44 16.44 -8.73 -27.33
C THR A 44 15.21 -8.02 -26.76
N GLY A 45 14.75 -8.42 -25.57
CA GLY A 45 13.55 -7.89 -24.91
C GLY A 45 13.74 -6.63 -24.06
N GLY A 46 14.98 -6.17 -23.84
CA GLY A 46 15.26 -5.07 -22.90
C GLY A 46 14.53 -3.74 -23.20
N HIS A 47 14.14 -3.50 -24.45
CA HIS A 47 13.35 -2.32 -24.82
C HIS A 47 11.89 -2.41 -24.33
N LEU A 48 11.28 -3.60 -24.34
CA LEU A 48 9.94 -3.85 -23.82
C LEU A 48 9.91 -3.66 -22.30
N TRP A 49 10.95 -4.15 -21.61
CA TRP A 49 11.09 -3.94 -20.16
C TRP A 49 11.14 -2.45 -19.80
N LYS A 50 11.95 -1.67 -20.52
CA LYS A 50 12.02 -0.21 -20.32
C LYS A 50 10.68 0.48 -20.59
N ALA A 51 9.97 0.09 -21.66
CA ALA A 51 8.68 0.65 -22.01
C ALA A 51 7.61 0.34 -20.95
N LEU A 52 7.57 -0.90 -20.45
CA LEU A 52 6.68 -1.31 -19.35
C LEU A 52 6.92 -0.47 -18.09
N LEU A 53 8.17 -0.39 -17.65
CA LEU A 53 8.53 0.39 -16.46
C LEU A 53 8.22 1.88 -16.63
N GLN A 54 8.34 2.43 -17.84
CA GLN A 54 7.97 3.82 -18.11
C GLN A 54 6.46 4.02 -17.97
N GLY A 55 5.64 3.18 -18.62
CA GLY A 55 4.18 3.30 -18.52
C GLY A 55 3.68 3.13 -17.08
N LEU A 56 4.29 2.23 -16.30
CA LEU A 56 3.99 2.08 -14.88
C LEU A 56 4.31 3.37 -14.11
N ARG A 57 5.47 3.99 -14.35
CA ARG A 57 5.85 5.26 -13.71
C ARG A 57 4.89 6.39 -14.05
N ASP A 58 4.46 6.49 -15.31
CA ASP A 58 3.53 7.53 -15.76
C ASP A 58 2.16 7.40 -15.07
N LEU A 59 1.79 6.18 -14.65
CA LEU A 59 0.60 5.88 -13.84
C LEU A 59 0.84 5.97 -12.33
N GLY A 60 2.05 6.35 -11.90
CA GLY A 60 2.42 6.49 -10.48
C GLY A 60 2.90 5.20 -9.82
N TYR A 61 3.09 4.12 -10.57
CA TYR A 61 3.68 2.86 -10.09
C TYR A 61 5.20 2.87 -10.29
N VAL A 62 5.95 2.75 -9.20
CA VAL A 62 7.40 2.79 -9.17
C VAL A 62 7.91 1.53 -8.46
N GLU A 63 8.69 0.75 -9.18
CA GLU A 63 9.36 -0.45 -8.67
C GLU A 63 10.21 -0.12 -7.43
N GLY A 64 10.08 -0.92 -6.37
CA GLY A 64 10.72 -0.71 -5.07
C GLY A 64 10.03 0.31 -4.15
N ARG A 65 9.06 1.09 -4.64
CA ARG A 65 8.30 2.05 -3.82
C ARG A 65 6.89 1.55 -3.49
N ASN A 66 6.11 1.21 -4.52
CA ASN A 66 4.73 0.74 -4.39
C ASN A 66 4.45 -0.49 -5.26
N LEU A 67 5.48 -1.08 -5.85
CA LEU A 67 5.41 -2.19 -6.79
C LEU A 67 6.69 -3.03 -6.66
N VAL A 68 6.58 -4.35 -6.83
CA VAL A 68 7.70 -5.28 -7.06
C VAL A 68 7.35 -6.12 -8.29
N ILE A 69 8.33 -6.32 -9.17
CA ILE A 69 8.18 -7.21 -10.34
C ILE A 69 9.09 -8.43 -10.14
N GLU A 70 8.53 -9.62 -10.39
CA GLU A 70 9.19 -10.93 -10.23
C GLU A 70 9.14 -11.74 -11.53
#